data_AF-A0A1R4KQ50-F1
#
_entry.id   AF-A0A1R4KQ50-F1
#
_cell.length_a   1.000
_cell.length_b   1.000
_cell.length_c   1.000
_cell.angle_alpha   90.00
_cell.angle_beta   90.00
_cell.angle_gamma   90.00
#
_symmetry.space_group_name_H-M   'P 1'
#
loop_
_entity.id
_entity.type
_entity.pdbx_description
1 polymer ?
#
loop_
_entity_poly.entity_id
_entity_poly.type
_entity_poly.pdbx_seq_one_letter_code
_entity_poly.pdbx_strand_id
1 'polypeptide(L)'
;MKNLFKKNTEPKNTEPYSSKFLVNNFPSGRNGKVVYIRPEYHERLLRIVQLSREEKTTLYSYIDNILEHHFKEFGEDITDYFNDRFKPIL
;
A
#
# COMPACT_ATOMS: atom_id res chain seq x y z
N MET A 1 42.17 2.49 -13.17
CA MET A 1 41.47 3.80 -13.09
C MET A 1 40.15 3.64 -13.82
N LYS A 2 38.95 3.84 -13.28
CA LYS A 2 38.46 4.48 -12.05
C LYS A 2 37.26 3.66 -11.56
N ASN A 3 37.25 3.33 -10.27
CA ASN A 3 36.01 3.06 -9.54
C ASN A 3 35.23 4.38 -9.49
N LEU A 4 33.99 4.40 -9.96
CA LEU A 4 33.15 5.57 -9.85
C LEU A 4 31.75 5.17 -9.35
N PHE A 5 31.51 5.56 -8.09
CA PHE A 5 30.23 5.62 -7.39
C PHE A 5 29.56 4.29 -7.00
N LYS A 6 30.18 3.60 -6.03
CA LYS A 6 29.41 2.79 -5.08
C LYS A 6 28.62 3.78 -4.21
N LYS A 7 27.35 4.00 -4.53
CA LYS A 7 26.43 4.80 -3.70
C LYS A 7 26.34 4.11 -2.35
N ASN A 8 26.98 4.68 -1.33
CA ASN A 8 26.79 4.27 0.06
C ASN A 8 25.37 4.67 0.45
N THR A 9 24.40 3.78 0.19
CA THR A 9 23.11 3.85 0.86
C THR A 9 23.31 3.26 2.23
N GLU A 10 23.24 4.10 3.27
CA GLU A 10 23.03 3.65 4.64
C GLU A 10 21.90 2.60 4.65
N PRO A 11 21.99 1.54 5.48
CA PRO A 11 20.91 0.59 5.61
C PRO A 11 19.74 1.32 6.26
N LYS A 12 18.86 1.87 5.43
CA LYS A 12 17.53 2.28 5.86
C LYS A 12 16.94 1.00 6.44
N ASN A 13 16.67 0.98 7.75
CA ASN A 13 15.80 -0.01 8.40
C ASN A 13 14.37 0.17 7.88
N THR A 14 14.21 0.12 6.55
CA THR A 14 12.93 0.06 5.88
C THR A 14 12.57 -1.40 5.82
N GLU A 15 11.45 -1.75 6.44
CA GLU A 15 10.81 -3.01 6.16
C GLU A 15 10.76 -3.24 4.64
N PRO A 16 11.10 -4.44 4.17
CA PRO A 16 11.00 -4.78 2.76
C PRO A 16 9.63 -4.41 2.19
N TYR A 17 9.60 -3.90 0.96
CA TYR A 17 8.34 -3.58 0.28
C TYR A 17 7.35 -4.76 0.30
N SER A 18 7.86 -5.98 0.13
CA SER A 18 7.06 -7.21 0.16
C SER A 18 6.39 -7.46 1.51
N SER A 19 7.09 -7.25 2.62
CA SER A 19 6.52 -7.45 3.96
C SER A 19 5.45 -6.41 4.31
N LYS A 20 5.44 -5.26 3.62
CA LYS A 20 4.45 -4.21 3.85
C LYS A 20 3.23 -4.34 2.94
N PHE A 21 3.42 -4.67 1.66
CA PHE A 21 2.34 -4.60 0.68
C PHE A 21 1.97 -5.94 0.05
N LEU A 22 2.85 -6.93 0.05
CA LEU A 22 2.62 -8.22 -0.60
C LEU A 22 2.16 -9.31 0.38
N VAL A 23 1.83 -8.94 1.62
CA VAL A 23 1.27 -9.88 2.60
C VAL A 23 -0.19 -10.17 2.28
N ASN A 24 -0.57 -11.44 2.32
CA ASN A 24 -1.95 -11.85 2.13
C ASN A 24 -2.75 -11.72 3.44
N ASN A 25 -3.12 -10.49 3.79
CA ASN A 25 -4.10 -10.21 4.83
C ASN A 25 -5.48 -10.30 4.20
N PHE A 26 -6.28 -11.26 4.63
CA PHE A 26 -7.70 -11.35 4.26
C PHE A 26 -8.52 -11.23 5.54
N PRO A 27 -9.21 -10.10 5.78
CA PRO A 27 -10.15 -10.02 6.89
C PRO A 27 -11.20 -11.12 6.69
N SER A 28 -11.36 -11.98 7.69
CA SER A 28 -12.31 -13.09 7.71
C SER A 28 -13.76 -12.59 7.62
N GLY A 29 -14.22 -12.21 6.43
CA GLY A 29 -15.58 -11.72 6.22
C GLY A 29 -15.78 -11.23 4.79
N ARG A 30 -16.76 -11.80 4.07
CA ARG A 30 -17.10 -11.46 2.67
C ARG A 30 -17.82 -10.10 2.56
N ASN A 31 -17.45 -9.10 3.35
CA ASN A 31 -18.12 -7.79 3.42
C ASN A 31 -17.36 -6.70 2.63
N GLY A 32 -16.57 -7.10 1.63
CA GLY A 32 -15.88 -6.16 0.75
C GLY A 32 -16.86 -5.30 -0.05
N LYS A 33 -16.45 -4.06 -0.33
CA LYS A 33 -17.16 -3.15 -1.24
C LYS A 33 -16.34 -2.98 -2.53
N VAL A 34 -17.02 -2.75 -3.64
CA VAL A 34 -16.38 -2.51 -4.95
C VAL A 34 -16.36 -1.02 -5.23
N VAL A 35 -15.22 -0.53 -5.72
CA VAL A 35 -15.04 0.85 -6.20
C VAL A 35 -14.41 0.83 -7.59
N TYR A 36 -14.72 1.83 -8.41
CA TYR A 36 -14.05 2.00 -9.70
C TYR A 36 -12.67 2.63 -9.50
N ILE A 37 -11.69 2.12 -10.23
CA ILE A 37 -10.34 2.72 -10.34
C ILE A 37 -10.02 2.96 -11.81
N ARG A 38 -9.12 3.90 -12.08
CA ARG A 38 -8.67 4.20 -13.44
C ARG A 38 -8.06 2.95 -14.09
N PRO A 39 -8.38 2.64 -15.37
CA PRO A 39 -7.90 1.42 -16.03
C PRO A 39 -6.38 1.22 -15.97
N GLU A 40 -5.61 2.29 -16.19
CA GLU A 40 -4.14 2.26 -16.15
C GLU A 40 -3.58 1.92 -14.76
N TYR A 41 -4.30 2.25 -13.70
CA TYR A 41 -3.92 1.86 -12.34
C TYR A 41 -4.30 0.42 -12.07
N HIS A 42 -5.49 0.00 -12.50
CA HIS A 42 -5.91 -1.39 -12.39
C HIS A 42 -4.89 -2.33 -13.04
N GLU A 43 -4.49 -2.05 -14.28
CA GLU A 43 -3.50 -2.85 -15.02
C GLU A 43 -2.15 -2.91 -14.29
N ARG A 44 -1.70 -1.78 -13.75
CA ARG A 44 -0.45 -1.71 -12.99
C ARG A 44 -0.52 -2.52 -11.69
N LEU A 45 -1.59 -2.37 -10.91
CA LEU A 45 -1.80 -3.11 -9.67
C LEU A 45 -1.87 -4.62 -9.95
N LEU A 46 -2.62 -5.02 -10.98
CA LEU A 46 -2.73 -6.40 -11.41
C LEU A 46 -1.37 -6.98 -11.83
N ARG A 47 -0.57 -6.21 -12.58
CA ARG A 47 0.76 -6.65 -13.02
C ARG A 47 1.70 -6.90 -11.85
N ILE A 48 1.67 -6.05 -10.82
CA ILE A 48 2.48 -6.23 -9.59
C ILE A 48 2.14 -7.54 -8.90
N VAL A 49 0.85 -7.81 -8.71
CA VAL A 49 0.37 -9.06 -8.08
C VAL A 49 0.76 -10.28 -8.92
N GLN A 50 0.58 -10.22 -10.24
CA GLN A 50 0.93 -11.32 -11.13
C GLN A 50 2.43 -11.65 -11.19
N LEU A 51 3.29 -10.64 -11.02
CA LEU A 51 4.74 -10.82 -10.97
C LEU A 51 5.21 -11.33 -9.60
N SER A 52 4.46 -11.05 -8.53
CA SER A 52 4.80 -11.39 -7.14
C SER A 52 4.22 -12.75 -6.71
N ARG A 53 4.28 -13.75 -7.59
CA ARG A 53 3.59 -15.05 -7.40
C ARG A 53 3.98 -15.77 -6.10
N GLU A 54 5.23 -15.65 -5.68
CA GLU A 54 5.78 -16.32 -4.49
C GLU A 54 5.07 -15.85 -3.21
N GLU A 55 4.65 -14.59 -3.17
CA GLU A 55 4.00 -13.97 -2.01
C GLU A 55 2.51 -14.34 -1.89
N LYS A 56 1.93 -14.94 -2.95
CA LYS A 56 0.51 -15.36 -3.01
C LYS A 56 -0.48 -14.24 -2.64
N THR A 57 -0.09 -12.97 -2.81
CA THR A 57 -0.94 -11.81 -2.59
C THR A 57 -2.08 -11.81 -3.60
N THR A 58 -3.28 -11.41 -3.18
CA THR A 58 -4.39 -11.16 -4.11
C THR A 58 -4.42 -9.68 -4.49
N LEU A 59 -5.09 -9.33 -5.61
CA LEU A 59 -5.33 -7.93 -5.95
C LEU A 59 -6.11 -7.20 -4.85
N TYR A 60 -7.04 -7.90 -4.20
CA TYR A 60 -7.78 -7.38 -3.06
C TYR A 60 -6.85 -7.05 -1.89
N SER A 61 -6.06 -8.02 -1.41
CA SER A 61 -5.15 -7.83 -0.28
C SER A 61 -4.11 -6.74 -0.57
N TYR A 62 -3.62 -6.65 -1.82
CA TYR A 62 -2.67 -5.61 -2.21
C TYR A 62 -3.28 -4.20 -2.11
N ILE A 63 -4.52 -4.03 -2.58
CA ILE A 63 -5.24 -2.75 -2.46
C ILE A 63 -5.55 -2.44 -0.99
N ASP A 64 -5.96 -3.45 -0.22
CA ASP A 64 -6.25 -3.30 1.21
C ASP A 64 -5.00 -2.84 1.98
N ASN A 65 -3.84 -3.46 1.75
CA ASN A 65 -2.57 -3.06 2.36
C ASN A 65 -2.14 -1.63 1.97
N ILE A 66 -2.44 -1.20 0.72
CA ILE A 66 -2.19 0.20 0.30
C ILE A 66 -3.07 1.16 1.09
N LEU A 67 -4.34 0.83 1.28
CA LEU A 67 -5.30 1.66 2.02
C LEU A 67 -4.96 1.68 3.51
N GLU A 68 -4.65 0.54 4.12
CA GLU A 68 -4.20 0.44 5.50
C GLU A 68 -2.96 1.31 5.74
N HIS A 69 -1.98 1.22 4.84
CA HIS A 69 -0.80 2.09 4.89
C HIS A 69 -1.16 3.56 4.78
N HIS A 70 -2.03 3.94 3.84
CA HIS A 70 -2.46 5.32 3.68
C HIS A 70 -3.12 5.85 4.97
N PHE A 71 -4.04 5.09 5.57
CA PHE A 71 -4.68 5.52 6.82
C PHE A 71 -3.74 5.51 8.02
N LYS A 72 -2.74 4.63 8.05
CA LYS A 72 -1.72 4.64 9.09
C LYS A 72 -0.81 5.87 9.01
N GLU A 73 -0.40 6.28 7.82
CA GLU A 73 0.51 7.41 7.64
C GLU A 73 -0.20 8.77 7.70
N PHE A 74 -1.47 8.85 7.28
CA PHE A 74 -2.20 10.11 7.12
C PHE A 74 -3.49 10.20 7.95
N GLY A 75 -3.81 9.20 8.77
CA GLY A 75 -5.10 9.13 9.49
C GLY A 75 -5.33 10.29 10.46
N GLU A 76 -4.28 10.74 11.16
CA GLU A 76 -4.34 11.91 12.05
C GLU A 76 -4.63 13.18 11.24
N ASP A 77 -3.82 13.46 10.21
CA ASP A 77 -4.01 14.61 9.32
C ASP A 77 -5.41 14.65 8.68
N ILE A 78 -5.90 13.48 8.23
CA ILE A 78 -7.26 13.34 7.69
C ILE A 78 -8.29 13.69 8.77
N THR A 79 -8.15 13.13 9.97
CA THR A 79 -9.09 13.34 11.08
C THR A 79 -9.13 14.82 11.49
N ASP A 80 -7.97 15.44 11.68
CA ASP A 80 -7.85 16.84 12.07
C ASP A 80 -8.44 17.76 11.01
N TYR A 81 -8.10 17.55 9.73
CA TYR A 81 -8.64 18.35 8.62
C TYR A 81 -10.17 18.34 8.59
N PHE A 82 -10.80 17.20 8.82
CA PHE A 82 -12.25 17.08 8.79
C PHE A 82 -12.93 17.57 10.07
N ASN A 83 -12.35 17.32 11.24
CA ASN A 83 -12.89 17.80 12.52
C ASN A 83 -12.90 19.33 12.60
N ASP A 84 -11.87 19.99 12.05
CA ASP A 84 -11.75 21.45 12.06
C ASP A 84 -12.74 22.15 11.11
N ARG A 85 -13.19 21.46 10.06
CA ARG A 85 -13.94 22.07 8.95
C ARG A 85 -15.37 21.56 8.82
N PHE A 86 -15.66 20.39 9.37
CA PHE A 86 -16.92 19.67 9.15
C PHE A 86 -17.36 18.95 10.43
N LYS A 87 -18.17 17.89 10.28
CA LYS A 87 -18.49 16.96 11.38
C LYS A 87 -17.37 15.92 11.51
N PRO A 88 -17.16 15.37 12.72
CA PRO A 88 -16.27 14.25 12.90
C PRO A 88 -16.56 13.10 11.93
N ILE A 89 -15.50 12.60 11.30
CA ILE A 89 -15.56 11.53 10.31
C ILE A 89 -15.46 10.12 10.93
N LEU A 90 -15.15 10.06 12.23
CA LEU A 90 -15.07 8.87 13.06
C LEU A 90 -15.96 9.04 14.29
#